data_AF-A0A372MHU5-F1
#
_entry.id   AF-A0A372MHU5-F1
#
_cell.length_a   1.000
_cell.length_b   1.000
_cell.length_c   1.000
_cell.angle_alpha   90.00
_cell.angle_beta   90.00
_cell.angle_gamma   90.00
#
_symmetry.space_group_name_H-M   'P 1'
#
loop_
_entity.id
_entity.type
_entity.pdbx_description
1 polymer ?
#
loop_
_entity_poly.entity_id
_entity_poly.type
_entity_poly.pdbx_seq_one_letter_code
_entity_poly.pdbx_strand_id
1 'polypeptide(L)'
;MPPKYVKTMQEELFYEYAKLISRSAFNGKINYGFVSNRFKALRDGKITISGTIREWQREQELPKECVFCGAQENLHMDHLIPRSRGGKDSADNMVWSCRSCNTSRGDKGVFVWLGLKRKDNLHCLVAGKYLKQLFELHEEKGTMNIREDTIEQLCGTCRNKSACIEWNTEKKLTCFCLESVF
;
A
#
# COMPACT_ATOMS: atom_id res chain seq x y z
N MET A 1 2.34 12.92 -2.21
CA MET A 1 3.79 13.11 -2.32
C MET A 1 4.41 12.92 -0.95
N PRO A 2 5.44 12.10 -0.82
CA PRO A 2 6.19 12.06 0.42
C PRO A 2 6.96 13.37 0.67
N PRO A 3 7.34 13.65 1.93
CA PRO A 3 8.23 14.73 2.28
C PRO A 3 9.61 14.58 1.62
N LYS A 4 10.31 15.71 1.40
CA LYS A 4 11.63 15.74 0.73
C LYS A 4 12.70 14.85 1.36
N TYR A 5 12.56 14.46 2.63
CA TYR A 5 13.51 13.59 3.33
C TYR A 5 13.34 12.11 3.01
N VAL A 6 12.27 11.72 2.30
CA VAL A 6 12.05 10.37 1.80
C VAL A 6 12.67 10.29 0.41
N LYS A 7 13.68 9.44 0.24
CA LYS A 7 14.56 9.41 -0.93
C LYS A 7 14.61 8.07 -1.63
N THR A 8 14.30 6.97 -0.94
CA THR A 8 14.36 5.62 -1.53
C THR A 8 13.00 4.94 -1.53
N MET A 9 12.91 3.84 -2.29
CA MET A 9 11.70 3.04 -2.34
C MET A 9 11.35 2.41 -0.98
N GLN A 10 12.36 1.92 -0.28
CA GLN A 10 12.20 1.44 1.11
C GLN A 10 11.71 2.55 2.05
N GLU A 11 12.25 3.77 1.92
CA GLU A 11 11.81 4.90 2.76
C GLU A 11 10.37 5.32 2.46
N GLU A 12 9.94 5.29 1.19
CA GLU A 12 8.54 5.55 0.85
C GLU A 12 7.61 4.50 1.45
N LEU A 13 8.00 3.22 1.42
CA LEU A 13 7.25 2.16 2.07
C LEU A 13 7.17 2.38 3.58
N PHE A 14 8.28 2.72 4.23
CA PHE A 14 8.30 3.04 5.66
C PHE A 14 7.49 4.29 5.99
N TYR A 15 7.45 5.28 5.10
CA TYR A 15 6.64 6.49 5.29
C TYR A 15 5.14 6.17 5.23
N GLU A 16 4.72 5.35 4.26
CA GLU A 16 3.35 4.85 4.15
C GLU A 16 2.97 3.98 5.36
N TYR A 17 3.88 3.10 5.81
CA TYR A 17 3.68 2.29 7.01
C TYR A 17 3.61 3.16 8.28
N ALA A 18 4.41 4.22 8.39
CA ALA A 18 4.34 5.16 9.51
C ALA A 18 3.00 5.91 9.57
N LYS A 19 2.40 6.25 8.42
CA LYS A 19 1.03 6.78 8.35
C LYS A 19 0.02 5.76 8.85
N LEU A 20 0.17 4.49 8.51
CA LEU A 20 -0.67 3.43 9.05
C LEU A 20 -0.56 3.33 10.59
N ILE A 21 0.66 3.35 11.15
CA ILE A 21 0.85 3.34 12.61
C ILE A 21 0.16 4.54 13.25
N SER A 22 0.29 5.74 12.65
CA SER A 22 -0.42 6.93 13.13
C SER A 22 -1.93 6.72 13.12
N ARG A 23 -2.51 6.23 12.03
CA ARG A 23 -3.96 6.00 11.94
C ARG A 23 -4.45 5.00 12.97
N SER A 24 -3.66 3.95 13.24
CA SER A 24 -3.99 2.99 14.30
C SER A 24 -3.92 3.61 15.71
N ALA A 25 -3.04 4.59 15.95
CA ALA A 25 -2.88 5.22 17.25
C ALA A 25 -3.86 6.39 17.50
N PHE A 26 -4.35 7.03 16.43
CA PHE A 26 -5.15 8.26 16.50
C PHE A 26 -6.52 8.10 15.84
N ASN A 27 -7.19 6.95 16.04
CA ASN A 27 -8.57 6.68 15.61
C ASN A 27 -8.81 7.04 14.13
N GLY A 28 -7.93 6.56 13.25
CA GLY A 28 -8.01 6.78 11.80
C GLY A 28 -7.40 8.09 11.30
N LYS A 29 -7.01 9.01 12.20
CA LYS A 29 -6.39 10.29 11.83
C LYS A 29 -4.87 10.18 11.65
N ILE A 30 -4.34 11.00 10.75
CA ILE A 30 -2.89 11.09 10.50
C ILE A 30 -2.32 12.27 11.28
N ASN A 31 -1.36 11.99 12.17
CA ASN A 31 -0.56 12.98 12.88
C ASN A 31 0.86 12.99 12.28
N TYR A 32 1.18 13.99 11.46
CA TYR A 32 2.45 14.04 10.72
C TYR A 32 3.71 14.16 11.60
N GLY A 33 3.59 14.72 12.80
CA GLY A 33 4.69 14.73 13.78
C GLY A 33 5.00 13.32 14.25
N PHE A 34 3.96 12.56 14.58
CA PHE A 34 4.08 11.15 14.95
C PHE A 34 4.56 10.28 13.78
N VAL A 35 4.05 10.50 12.57
CA VAL A 35 4.51 9.83 11.34
C VAL A 35 6.01 10.04 11.15
N SER A 36 6.48 11.28 11.24
CA SER A 36 7.90 11.60 11.08
C SER A 36 8.77 10.89 12.14
N ASN A 37 8.29 10.78 13.37
CA ASN A 37 8.97 10.06 14.44
C ASN A 37 9.02 8.54 14.17
N ARG A 38 7.90 7.92 13.79
CA ARG A 38 7.83 6.49 13.48
C ARG A 38 8.63 6.12 12.23
N PHE A 39 8.57 6.95 11.18
CA PHE A 39 9.38 6.81 9.98
C PHE A 39 10.87 6.75 10.30
N LYS A 40 11.38 7.70 11.09
CA LYS A 40 12.78 7.69 11.54
C LYS A 40 13.12 6.41 12.31
N ALA A 41 12.24 5.97 13.20
CA ALA A 41 12.44 4.74 13.96
C ALA A 41 12.50 3.48 13.06
N LEU A 42 11.67 3.40 12.00
CA LEU A 42 11.72 2.31 11.01
C LEU A 42 13.01 2.36 10.19
N ARG A 43 13.34 3.53 9.65
CA ARG A 43 14.53 3.75 8.83
C ARG A 43 15.82 3.46 9.60
N ASP A 44 15.90 3.91 10.85
CA ASP A 44 17.06 3.71 11.72
C ASP A 44 17.08 2.30 12.35
N GLY A 45 16.13 1.42 12.00
CA GLY A 45 16.06 0.03 12.48
C GLY A 45 15.65 -0.14 13.95
N LYS A 46 15.19 0.92 14.63
CA LYS A 46 14.77 0.89 16.04
C LYS A 46 13.44 0.15 16.23
N ILE A 47 12.60 0.13 15.19
CA ILE A 47 11.40 -0.68 15.10
C ILE A 47 11.35 -1.31 13.71
N THR A 48 10.66 -2.43 13.59
CA THR A 48 10.45 -3.14 12.32
C THR A 48 8.96 -3.17 11.96
N ILE A 49 8.67 -3.48 10.70
CA ILE A 49 7.31 -3.80 10.26
C ILE A 49 6.86 -5.03 11.06
N SER A 50 5.67 -4.94 11.66
CA SER A 50 5.16 -6.03 12.51
C SER A 50 4.79 -7.25 11.65
N GLY A 51 4.95 -8.45 12.18
CA GLY A 51 4.50 -9.70 11.52
C GLY A 51 2.99 -9.75 11.27
N THR A 52 2.53 -10.79 10.57
CA THR A 52 1.13 -10.96 10.11
C THR A 52 0.20 -11.60 11.14
N ILE A 53 0.73 -12.28 12.16
CA ILE A 53 -0.07 -13.02 13.17
C ILE A 53 -1.17 -12.16 13.81
N ARG A 54 -0.85 -10.92 14.21
CA ARG A 54 -1.81 -10.01 14.84
C ARG A 54 -2.90 -9.53 13.89
N GLU A 55 -2.59 -9.42 12.59
CA GLU A 55 -3.57 -9.03 11.57
C GLU A 55 -4.55 -10.16 11.32
N TRP A 56 -4.05 -11.39 11.21
CA TRP A 56 -4.90 -12.57 11.07
C TRP A 56 -5.93 -12.70 12.19
N GLN A 57 -5.50 -12.47 13.45
CA GLN A 57 -6.41 -12.49 14.60
C GLN A 57 -7.48 -11.40 14.51
N ARG A 58 -7.10 -10.16 14.18
CA ARG A 58 -8.05 -9.05 14.08
C ARG A 58 -9.01 -9.18 12.91
N GLU A 59 -8.59 -9.82 11.82
CA GLU A 59 -9.45 -10.01 10.65
C GLU A 59 -10.66 -10.90 10.96
N GLN A 60 -10.50 -11.86 11.87
CA GLN A 60 -11.59 -12.73 12.34
C GLN A 60 -12.67 -11.96 13.11
N GLU A 61 -12.31 -10.81 13.69
CA GLU A 61 -13.20 -9.93 14.45
C GLU A 61 -13.90 -8.89 13.57
N LEU A 62 -13.47 -8.74 12.31
CA LEU A 62 -14.07 -7.76 11.41
C LEU A 62 -15.41 -8.25 10.88
N PRO A 63 -16.40 -7.33 10.70
CA PRO A 63 -17.63 -7.67 10.02
C PRO A 63 -17.33 -8.15 8.60
N LYS A 64 -18.13 -9.09 8.12
CA LYS A 64 -18.04 -9.56 6.74
C LYS A 64 -18.63 -8.51 5.79
N GLU A 65 -17.78 -7.57 5.37
CA GLU A 65 -18.13 -6.47 4.48
C GLU A 65 -17.00 -6.16 3.49
N CYS A 66 -17.31 -5.39 2.45
CA CYS A 66 -16.33 -4.95 1.47
C CYS A 66 -15.32 -4.00 2.14
N VAL A 67 -14.04 -4.35 2.12
CA VAL A 67 -12.99 -3.57 2.79
C VAL A 67 -12.76 -2.17 2.19
N PHE A 68 -13.31 -1.91 1.01
CA PHE A 68 -13.16 -0.64 0.30
C PHE A 68 -14.35 0.31 0.48
N CYS A 69 -15.57 -0.21 0.68
CA CYS A 69 -16.78 0.62 0.73
C CYS A 69 -17.78 0.26 1.83
N GLY A 70 -17.59 -0.84 2.57
CA GLY A 70 -18.49 -1.27 3.65
C GLY A 70 -19.77 -1.99 3.19
N ALA A 71 -19.95 -2.24 1.89
CA ALA A 71 -21.11 -3.02 1.42
C ALA A 71 -21.10 -4.43 2.00
N GLN A 72 -22.26 -4.94 2.41
CA GLN A 72 -22.40 -6.29 3.00
C GLN A 72 -22.93 -7.34 2.00
N GLU A 73 -23.26 -6.91 0.80
CA GLU A 73 -23.85 -7.75 -0.25
C GLU A 73 -22.90 -7.97 -1.43
N ASN A 74 -23.14 -9.03 -2.20
CA ASN A 74 -22.38 -9.39 -3.40
C ASN A 74 -20.86 -9.41 -3.16
N LEU A 75 -20.47 -9.98 -2.01
CA LEU A 75 -19.09 -10.10 -1.57
C LEU A 75 -18.41 -11.30 -2.21
N HIS A 76 -17.19 -11.08 -2.67
CA HIS A 76 -16.30 -12.08 -3.22
C HIS A 76 -14.92 -11.96 -2.58
N MET A 77 -14.17 -13.05 -2.57
CA MET A 77 -12.75 -12.99 -2.27
C MET A 77 -12.02 -12.29 -3.42
N ASP A 78 -11.16 -11.35 -3.09
CA ASP A 78 -10.40 -10.54 -4.04
C ASP A 78 -8.94 -10.43 -3.59
N HIS A 79 -8.01 -10.33 -4.55
CA HIS A 79 -6.58 -10.26 -4.28
C HIS A 79 -6.10 -8.80 -4.26
N LEU A 80 -5.56 -8.31 -3.15
CA LEU A 80 -5.03 -6.94 -3.03
C LEU A 80 -4.00 -6.63 -4.12
N ILE A 81 -3.06 -7.54 -4.33
CA ILE A 81 -2.20 -7.60 -5.51
C ILE A 81 -2.83 -8.59 -6.49
N PRO A 82 -3.29 -8.16 -7.69
CA PRO A 82 -3.94 -9.04 -8.64
C PRO A 82 -3.06 -10.22 -9.05
N ARG A 83 -3.64 -11.43 -9.16
CA ARG A 83 -2.89 -12.62 -9.62
C ARG A 83 -2.30 -12.46 -11.02
N SER A 84 -3.01 -11.75 -11.91
CA SER A 84 -2.53 -11.42 -13.26
C SER A 84 -1.25 -10.56 -13.26
N ARG A 85 -0.88 -10.03 -12.10
CA ARG A 85 0.30 -9.21 -11.87
C ARG A 85 1.31 -9.89 -10.93
N GLY A 86 1.10 -11.15 -10.55
CA GLY A 86 2.02 -11.90 -9.70
C GLY A 86 1.72 -11.84 -8.21
N GLY A 87 0.53 -11.37 -7.81
CA GLY A 87 0.07 -11.49 -6.43
C GLY A 87 -0.09 -12.96 -6.02
N LYS A 88 0.40 -13.30 -4.82
CA LYS A 88 0.35 -14.65 -4.24
C LYS A 88 -1.10 -15.03 -3.91
N ASP A 89 -1.45 -16.32 -4.06
CA ASP A 89 -2.74 -16.84 -3.61
C ASP A 89 -2.65 -17.23 -2.12
N SER A 90 -2.70 -16.22 -1.26
CA SER A 90 -2.51 -16.37 0.19
C SER A 90 -3.53 -15.56 0.98
N ALA A 91 -3.80 -15.97 2.23
CA ALA A 91 -4.71 -15.25 3.13
C ALA A 91 -4.28 -13.79 3.38
N ASP A 92 -2.99 -13.49 3.31
CA ASP A 92 -2.46 -12.13 3.48
C ASP A 92 -2.74 -11.24 2.24
N ASN A 93 -2.90 -11.84 1.06
CA ASN A 93 -3.25 -11.11 -0.16
C ASN A 93 -4.77 -11.12 -0.44
N MET A 94 -5.56 -11.89 0.30
CA MET A 94 -6.99 -12.03 0.07
C MET A 94 -7.84 -11.16 1.02
N VAL A 95 -8.89 -10.53 0.49
CA VAL A 95 -9.85 -9.71 1.23
C VAL A 95 -11.27 -9.88 0.70
N TRP A 96 -12.28 -9.47 1.49
CA TRP A 96 -13.65 -9.33 1.00
C TRP A 96 -13.83 -8.04 0.20
N SER A 97 -14.31 -8.16 -1.03
CA SER A 97 -14.62 -7.03 -1.92
C SER A 97 -15.98 -7.24 -2.57
N CYS A 98 -16.81 -6.20 -2.64
CA CYS A 98 -18.07 -6.29 -3.37
C CYS A 98 -17.83 -6.27 -4.88
N ARG A 99 -18.76 -6.82 -5.66
CA ARG A 99 -18.66 -6.89 -7.13
C ARG A 99 -18.33 -5.54 -7.79
N SER A 100 -18.91 -4.44 -7.31
CA SER A 100 -18.69 -3.11 -7.88
C SER A 100 -17.27 -2.59 -7.64
N CYS A 101 -16.74 -2.72 -6.41
CA CYS A 101 -15.36 -2.35 -6.09
C CYS A 101 -14.36 -3.22 -6.85
N ASN A 102 -14.56 -4.55 -6.85
CA ASN A 102 -13.70 -5.48 -7.56
C ASN A 102 -13.63 -5.15 -9.07
N THR A 103 -14.79 -4.99 -9.72
CA THR A 103 -14.86 -4.66 -11.16
C THR A 103 -14.24 -3.29 -11.47
N SER A 104 -14.47 -2.28 -10.61
CA SER A 104 -13.92 -0.94 -10.79
C SER A 104 -12.39 -0.90 -10.67
N ARG A 105 -11.86 -1.68 -9.72
CA ARG A 105 -10.41 -1.82 -9.52
C ARG A 105 -9.76 -2.54 -10.69
N GLY A 106 -10.37 -3.65 -11.12
CA GLY A 106 -9.82 -4.49 -12.18
C GLY A 106 -8.45 -5.04 -11.76
N ASP A 107 -7.45 -4.86 -12.61
CA ASP A 107 -6.08 -5.29 -12.33
C ASP A 107 -5.21 -4.16 -11.72
N LYS A 108 -5.77 -3.00 -11.34
CA LYS A 108 -4.99 -1.90 -10.78
C LYS A 108 -4.50 -2.21 -9.36
N GLY A 109 -3.34 -1.65 -9.02
CA GLY A 109 -2.90 -1.52 -7.62
C GLY A 109 -3.89 -0.67 -6.80
N VAL A 110 -3.97 -0.95 -5.50
CA VAL A 110 -4.95 -0.33 -4.60
C VAL A 110 -4.74 1.19 -4.47
N PHE A 111 -3.50 1.67 -4.36
CA PHE A 111 -3.18 3.09 -4.29
C PHE A 111 -3.49 3.81 -5.59
N VAL A 112 -3.10 3.26 -6.75
CA VAL A 112 -3.45 3.80 -8.06
C VAL A 112 -4.97 3.88 -8.23
N TRP A 113 -5.70 2.83 -7.87
CA TRP A 113 -7.16 2.81 -8.00
C TRP A 113 -7.88 3.79 -7.07
N LEU A 114 -7.47 3.85 -5.79
CA LEU A 114 -8.06 4.79 -4.83
C LEU A 114 -7.64 6.24 -5.10
N GLY A 115 -6.45 6.44 -5.64
CA GLY A 115 -5.80 7.73 -5.87
C GLY A 115 -5.24 8.35 -4.59
N LEU A 116 -4.41 9.39 -4.75
CA LEU A 116 -3.69 10.03 -3.63
C LEU A 116 -4.63 10.63 -2.56
N LYS A 117 -5.85 11.01 -2.94
CA LYS A 117 -6.84 11.60 -2.02
C LYS A 117 -7.50 10.57 -1.10
N ARG A 118 -7.68 9.32 -1.55
CA ARG A 118 -8.47 8.31 -0.82
C ARG A 118 -7.68 7.11 -0.35
N LYS A 119 -6.46 6.90 -0.85
CA LYS A 119 -5.62 5.75 -0.46
C LYS A 119 -5.45 5.63 1.05
N ASP A 120 -5.39 6.76 1.76
CA ASP A 120 -5.20 6.81 3.20
C ASP A 120 -6.49 6.53 3.99
N ASN A 121 -7.63 6.30 3.32
CA ASN A 121 -8.89 5.89 3.96
C ASN A 121 -9.06 4.37 4.04
N LEU A 122 -8.20 3.60 3.35
CA LEU A 122 -8.23 2.14 3.36
C LEU A 122 -8.15 1.61 4.79
N HIS A 123 -8.95 0.60 5.13
CA HIS A 123 -8.96 0.01 6.48
C HIS A 123 -7.53 -0.35 6.94
N CYS A 124 -7.17 -0.01 8.18
CA CYS A 124 -5.77 -0.11 8.66
C CYS A 124 -5.20 -1.52 8.51
N LEU A 125 -5.99 -2.56 8.79
CA LEU A 125 -5.57 -3.96 8.63
C LEU A 125 -5.22 -4.28 7.17
N VAL A 126 -6.06 -3.81 6.23
CA VAL A 126 -5.89 -4.07 4.80
C VAL A 126 -4.73 -3.28 4.22
N ALA A 127 -4.55 -2.03 4.66
CA ALA A 127 -3.37 -1.24 4.32
C ALA A 127 -2.08 -1.90 4.85
N GLY A 128 -2.11 -2.48 6.04
CA GLY A 128 -0.99 -3.22 6.63
C GLY A 128 -0.60 -4.45 5.81
N LYS A 129 -1.58 -5.32 5.52
CA LYS A 129 -1.39 -6.47 4.61
C LYS A 129 -0.81 -6.05 3.27
N TYR A 130 -1.39 -5.02 2.65
CA TYR A 130 -0.97 -4.55 1.35
C TYR A 130 0.49 -4.06 1.36
N LEU A 131 0.85 -3.17 2.29
CA LEU A 131 2.22 -2.65 2.40
C LEU A 131 3.26 -3.75 2.65
N LYS A 132 2.91 -4.82 3.37
CA LYS A 132 3.80 -5.98 3.56
C LYS A 132 4.00 -6.78 2.29
N GLN A 133 2.93 -7.03 1.54
CA GLN A 133 3.05 -7.69 0.23
C GLN A 133 3.89 -6.85 -0.75
N LEU A 134 3.73 -5.52 -0.74
CA LEU A 134 4.58 -4.62 -1.51
C LEU A 134 6.04 -4.69 -1.05
N PHE A 135 6.28 -4.78 0.27
CA PHE A 135 7.63 -4.93 0.82
C PHE A 135 8.30 -6.19 0.29
N GLU A 136 7.63 -7.35 0.42
CA GLU A 136 8.16 -8.63 -0.07
C GLU A 136 8.47 -8.56 -1.58
N LEU A 137 7.56 -8.01 -2.39
CA LEU A 137 7.78 -7.91 -3.84
C LEU A 137 8.97 -7.01 -4.19
N HIS A 138 9.12 -5.86 -3.53
CA HIS A 138 10.25 -4.97 -3.78
C HIS A 138 11.58 -5.56 -3.32
N GLU A 139 11.56 -6.38 -2.26
CA GLU A 139 12.72 -7.13 -1.77
C GLU A 139 13.10 -8.23 -2.77
N GLU A 140 12.15 -9.06 -3.20
CA GLU A 140 12.33 -10.12 -4.20
C GLU A 140 12.85 -9.57 -5.55
N LYS A 141 12.41 -8.36 -5.94
CA LYS A 141 12.83 -7.69 -7.18
C LYS A 141 14.12 -6.88 -7.03
N GLY A 142 14.67 -6.72 -5.82
CA GLY A 142 15.89 -5.94 -5.57
C GLY A 142 15.74 -4.44 -5.82
N THR A 143 14.53 -3.89 -5.68
CA THR A 143 14.19 -2.50 -6.04
C THR A 143 14.09 -1.54 -4.84
N MET A 144 14.31 -2.04 -3.62
CA MET A 144 14.24 -1.26 -2.36
C MET A 144 15.14 -0.02 -2.34
N ASN A 145 16.30 -0.10 -2.98
CA ASN A 145 17.31 0.95 -2.99
C ASN A 145 17.14 1.94 -4.16
N ILE A 146 16.12 1.78 -5.01
CA ILE A 146 15.84 2.75 -6.06
C ILE A 146 15.52 4.09 -5.42
N ARG A 147 16.13 5.14 -5.97
CA ARG A 147 16.09 6.48 -5.43
C ARG A 147 15.20 7.37 -6.28
N GLU A 148 14.84 8.52 -5.74
CA GLU A 148 14.10 9.57 -6.46
C GLU A 148 14.77 9.96 -7.80
N ASP A 149 16.09 10.08 -7.83
CA ASP A 149 16.88 10.43 -9.02
C ASP A 149 17.04 9.28 -10.02
N THR A 150 16.79 8.03 -9.60
CA THR A 150 16.88 6.83 -10.45
C THR A 150 15.53 6.17 -10.71
N ILE A 151 14.43 6.85 -10.39
CA ILE A 151 13.07 6.27 -10.43
C ILE A 151 12.64 5.81 -11.82
N GLU A 152 13.22 6.39 -12.87
CA GLU A 152 12.95 6.03 -14.26
C GLU A 152 13.27 4.55 -14.58
N GLN A 153 14.16 3.93 -13.80
CA GLN A 153 14.45 2.50 -13.89
C GLN A 153 13.21 1.62 -13.69
N LEU A 154 12.23 2.08 -12.89
CA LEU A 154 10.95 1.41 -12.70
C LEU A 154 9.94 1.74 -13.80
N CYS A 155 10.06 2.92 -14.42
CA CYS A 155 9.05 3.43 -15.33
C CYS A 155 8.94 2.66 -16.66
N GLY A 156 9.99 1.94 -17.07
CA GLY A 156 10.01 1.22 -18.35
C GLY A 156 8.99 0.07 -18.45
N THR A 157 8.72 -0.61 -17.35
CA THR A 157 7.77 -1.73 -17.27
C THR A 157 6.53 -1.42 -16.41
N CYS A 158 6.52 -0.25 -15.77
CA CYS A 158 5.44 0.20 -14.90
C CYS A 158 4.12 0.41 -15.65
N ARG A 159 3.04 -0.18 -15.11
CA ARG A 159 1.69 -0.07 -15.66
C ARG A 159 0.90 1.15 -15.17
N ASN A 160 1.51 1.99 -14.34
CA ASN A 160 0.82 3.09 -13.64
C ASN A 160 0.92 4.44 -14.38
N LYS A 161 1.39 4.44 -15.64
CA LYS A 161 1.65 5.68 -16.41
C LYS A 161 0.43 6.60 -16.47
N SER A 162 -0.76 6.05 -16.73
CA SER A 162 -2.00 6.84 -16.78
C SER A 162 -2.29 7.55 -15.45
N ALA A 163 -2.12 6.86 -14.33
CA ALA A 163 -2.27 7.45 -13.00
C ALA A 163 -1.19 8.50 -12.71
N CYS A 164 0.06 8.26 -13.12
CA CYS A 164 1.11 9.26 -12.94
C CYS A 164 0.84 10.56 -13.71
N ILE A 165 0.27 10.46 -14.92
CA ILE A 165 -0.16 11.63 -15.70
C ILE A 165 -1.32 12.34 -14.99
N GLU A 166 -2.37 11.60 -14.60
CA GLU A 166 -3.54 12.16 -13.90
C GLU A 166 -3.16 12.94 -12.64
N TRP A 167 -2.20 12.43 -11.88
CA TRP A 167 -1.78 13.02 -10.60
C TRP A 167 -0.55 13.93 -10.72
N ASN A 168 -0.01 14.14 -11.92
CA ASN A 168 1.22 14.91 -12.18
C ASN A 168 2.43 14.42 -11.34
N THR A 169 2.59 13.10 -11.26
CA THR A 169 3.63 12.40 -10.50
C THR A 169 4.63 11.66 -11.39
N GLU A 170 4.64 11.95 -12.70
CA GLU A 170 5.63 11.39 -13.62
C GLU A 170 7.06 11.70 -13.14
N LYS A 171 7.92 10.67 -13.16
CA LYS A 171 9.33 10.75 -12.75
C LYS A 171 9.54 11.24 -11.31
N LYS A 172 8.54 11.09 -10.44
CA LYS A 172 8.63 11.44 -9.01
C LYS A 172 8.42 10.20 -8.15
N LEU A 173 9.19 10.09 -7.07
CA LEU A 173 9.00 9.06 -6.06
C LEU A 173 7.65 9.28 -5.33
N THR A 174 6.77 8.29 -5.41
CA THR A 174 5.45 8.30 -4.75
C THR A 174 5.02 6.90 -4.36
N CYS A 175 3.93 6.80 -3.59
CA CYS A 175 3.31 5.52 -3.28
C CYS A 175 2.86 4.72 -4.53
N PHE A 176 2.65 5.36 -5.69
CA PHE A 176 2.37 4.61 -6.94
C PHE A 176 3.59 3.84 -7.44
N CYS A 177 4.81 4.29 -7.08
CA CYS A 177 6.03 3.56 -7.38
C CYS A 177 6.12 2.25 -6.59
N LEU A 178 5.47 2.17 -5.43
CA LEU A 178 5.34 0.91 -4.68
C LEU A 178 4.54 -0.14 -5.47
N GLU A 179 3.75 0.29 -6.45
CA GLU A 179 2.90 -0.58 -7.28
C GLU A 179 3.49 -0.76 -8.68
N SER A 180 4.76 -0.40 -8.89
CA SER A 180 5.40 -0.45 -10.21
C SER A 180 5.95 -1.82 -10.59
N VAL A 181 6.06 -2.73 -9.63
CA VAL A 181 6.74 -4.02 -9.77
C VAL A 181 5.82 -5.19 -10.14
N PHE A 182 4.52 -4.93 -10.35
CA PHE A 182 3.50 -5.92 -10.71
C PHE A 182 2.49 -5.38 -11.75
#